data_AF-A0A8S2FUH4-F1
#
_entry.id   AF-A0A8S2FUH4-F1
#
_cell.length_a   1.000
_cell.length_b   1.000
_cell.length_c   1.000
_cell.angle_alpha   90.00
_cell.angle_beta   90.00
_cell.angle_gamma   90.00
#
_symmetry.space_group_name_H-M   'P 1'
#
loop_
_entity.id
_entity.type
_entity.pdbx_description
1 polymer ?
#
loop_
_entity_poly.entity_id
_entity_poly.type
_entity_poly.pdbx_seq_one_letter_code
_entity_poly.pdbx_strand_id
1 'polypeptide(L)'
;MRILFSDEKMFDIDGVYNAQNDRVWAVDRAEADKKDDTKQKRRFPQKVMVWLGVCSKGVTPLVILDKGTVKHASYIQEVLPVALKYGNQVFGDEWVFQQDEARPHTHGLTQQWCKDNFPAFIDKNHSSPNSPDLNPLDYSI
;
A
#
# COMPACT_ATOMS: atom_id res chain seq x y z
N MET A 1 -1.67 -1.78 -21.10
CA MET A 1 -2.61 -1.92 -19.97
C MET A 1 -2.78 -0.57 -19.29
N ARG A 2 -4.00 -0.04 -19.19
CA ARG A 2 -4.30 1.27 -18.57
C ARG A 2 -4.96 1.04 -17.21
N ILE A 3 -4.20 0.47 -16.29
CA ILE A 3 -4.63 0.17 -14.93
C ILE A 3 -3.76 0.98 -13.99
N LEU A 4 -4.39 1.66 -13.02
CA LEU A 4 -3.72 2.24 -11.87
C LEU A 4 -3.91 1.28 -10.69
N PHE A 5 -2.85 0.57 -10.33
CA PHE A 5 -2.81 -0.27 -9.15
C PHE A 5 -2.56 0.61 -7.94
N SER A 6 -3.07 0.22 -6.78
CA SER A 6 -2.89 0.96 -5.54
C SER A 6 -2.82 0.05 -4.33
N ASP A 7 -2.12 0.51 -3.30
CA ASP A 7 -1.96 -0.20 -2.04
C ASP A 7 -1.51 0.76 -0.93
N GLU A 8 -1.69 0.33 0.32
CA GLU A 8 -1.19 1.00 1.52
C GLU A 8 -0.11 0.19 2.23
N LYS A 9 1.00 0.87 2.55
CA LYS A 9 2.10 0.28 3.32
C LYS A 9 2.34 1.04 4.62
N MET A 10 2.47 0.29 5.70
CA MET A 10 2.81 0.82 7.01
C MET A 10 4.32 0.89 7.17
N PHE A 11 4.85 2.07 7.49
CA PHE A 11 6.25 2.30 7.82
C PHE A 11 6.37 2.65 9.30
N ASP A 12 7.39 2.15 9.98
CA ASP A 12 7.64 2.46 11.39
C ASP A 12 9.05 2.98 11.64
N ILE A 13 9.21 3.69 12.77
CA ILE A 13 10.46 4.38 13.13
C ILE A 13 11.56 3.47 13.68
N ASP A 14 11.25 2.20 13.96
CA ASP A 14 12.22 1.28 14.58
C ASP A 14 13.17 0.66 13.53
N GLY A 15 13.00 1.03 12.27
CA GLY A 15 13.95 0.74 11.20
C GLY A 15 13.80 -0.65 10.59
N VAL A 16 14.46 -0.81 9.45
CA VAL A 16 14.40 -2.00 8.59
C VAL A 16 15.32 -3.08 9.15
N TYR A 17 14.96 -3.72 10.27
CA TYR A 17 15.52 -5.05 10.52
C TYR A 17 14.80 -6.04 9.60
N ASN A 18 15.46 -6.37 8.50
CA ASN A 18 14.97 -7.36 7.56
C ASN A 18 15.71 -8.67 7.83
N ALA A 19 15.07 -9.60 8.54
CA ALA A 19 15.65 -10.92 8.84
C ALA A 19 16.08 -11.72 7.60
N GLN A 20 15.60 -11.38 6.40
CA GLN A 20 16.07 -12.00 5.16
C GLN A 20 17.41 -11.44 4.70
N ASN A 21 17.69 -10.16 4.93
CA ASN A 21 18.90 -9.46 4.49
C ASN A 21 19.95 -9.31 5.60
N ASP A 22 19.51 -9.08 6.83
CA ASP A 22 20.35 -8.88 8.01
C ASP A 22 20.68 -10.24 8.62
N ARG A 23 21.68 -10.91 8.04
CA ARG A 23 22.15 -12.23 8.48
C ARG A 23 23.55 -12.14 9.03
N VAL A 24 23.77 -12.82 10.15
CA VAL A 24 25.10 -12.99 10.76
C VAL A 24 25.61 -14.38 10.42
N TRP A 25 26.81 -14.43 9.84
CA TRP A 25 27.54 -15.69 9.67
C TRP A 25 28.27 -16.03 10.96
N ALA A 26 27.87 -17.12 11.62
CA ALA A 26 28.45 -17.61 12.86
C ALA A 26 28.43 -19.14 12.89
N VAL A 27 29.41 -19.74 13.55
CA VAL A 27 29.54 -21.19 13.73
C VAL A 27 28.52 -21.70 14.74
N ASP A 28 28.20 -20.89 15.76
CA ASP A 28 27.19 -21.18 16.76
C ASP A 28 26.47 -19.90 17.24
N ARG A 29 25.47 -20.09 18.11
CA ARG A 29 24.66 -18.98 18.65
C ARG A 29 25.49 -18.04 19.54
N ALA A 30 26.46 -18.57 20.30
CA ALA A 30 27.27 -17.77 21.20
C ALA A 30 28.23 -16.84 20.44
N GLU A 31 28.71 -17.26 19.26
CA GLU A 31 29.44 -16.40 18.35
C GLU A 31 28.52 -15.39 17.66
N ALA A 32 27.30 -15.78 17.26
CA ALA A 32 26.33 -14.87 16.68
C ALA A 32 25.98 -13.71 17.65
N ASP A 33 25.70 -14.04 18.92
CA ASP A 33 25.36 -13.06 19.97
C ASP A 33 26.54 -12.13 20.33
N LYS A 34 27.79 -12.51 20.00
CA LYS A 34 28.97 -11.63 20.12
C LYS A 34 29.19 -10.75 18.89
N LYS A 35 28.80 -11.23 17.71
CA LYS A 35 29.02 -10.55 16.42
C LYS A 35 27.98 -9.48 16.14
N ASP A 36 26.75 -9.66 16.60
CA ASP A 36 25.70 -8.64 16.49
C ASP A 36 24.89 -8.56 17.77
N ASP A 37 24.48 -7.34 18.11
CA ASP A 37 23.71 -7.07 19.31
C ASP A 37 22.21 -7.34 19.07
N THR A 38 21.50 -7.76 20.11
CA THR A 38 20.06 -7.99 20.05
C THR A 38 19.37 -6.66 19.76
N LYS A 39 18.79 -6.50 18.57
CA LYS A 39 18.07 -5.28 18.21
C LYS A 39 16.80 -5.16 19.05
N GLN A 40 16.71 -4.10 19.85
CA GLN A 40 15.50 -3.82 20.60
C GLN A 40 14.40 -3.31 19.66
N LYS A 41 13.20 -3.88 19.79
CA LYS A 41 11.99 -3.39 19.14
C LYS A 41 11.07 -2.77 20.18
N ARG A 42 10.54 -1.58 19.90
CA ARG A 42 9.48 -1.01 20.76
C ARG A 42 8.22 -1.82 20.55
N ARG A 43 7.45 -2.00 21.63
CA ARG A 43 6.16 -2.70 21.57
C ARG A 43 5.12 -1.96 20.73
N PHE A 44 5.21 -0.62 20.68
CA PHE A 44 4.32 0.26 19.93
C PHE A 44 5.14 1.39 19.27
N PRO A 45 5.90 1.10 18.20
CA PRO A 45 6.62 2.15 17.50
C PRO A 45 5.63 3.12 16.86
N GLN A 46 6.06 4.37 16.68
CA GLN A 46 5.31 5.30 15.84
C GLN A 46 5.33 4.76 14.42
N LYS A 47 4.16 4.78 13.77
CA LYS A 47 3.97 4.28 12.43
C LYS A 47 3.23 5.30 11.58
N VAL A 48 3.52 5.29 10.30
CA VAL A 48 2.86 6.10 9.29
C VAL A 48 2.34 5.16 8.20
N MET A 49 1.07 5.32 7.84
CA MET A 49 0.50 4.61 6.70
C MET A 49 0.68 5.47 5.46
N VAL A 50 1.23 4.89 4.40
CA VAL A 50 1.47 5.58 3.14
C VAL A 50 0.72 4.85 2.05
N TRP A 51 -0.08 5.59 1.31
CA TRP A 51 -0.72 5.10 0.10
C TRP A 51 0.11 5.49 -1.13
N LEU A 52 0.20 4.56 -2.08
CA LEU A 52 0.83 4.78 -3.38
C LEU A 52 0.00 4.14 -4.49
N GLY A 53 -0.08 4.82 -5.63
CA GLY A 53 -0.54 4.23 -6.88
C GLY A 53 0.59 4.04 -7.88
N VAL A 54 0.56 2.95 -8.65
CA VAL A 54 1.52 2.66 -9.72
C VAL A 54 0.82 2.24 -11.01
N CYS A 55 1.40 2.64 -12.13
CA CYS A 55 0.98 2.19 -13.44
C CYS A 55 2.18 2.09 -14.39
N SER A 56 1.95 1.62 -15.62
CA SER A 56 3.00 1.48 -16.64
C SER A 56 3.72 2.78 -17.02
N LYS A 57 3.18 3.95 -16.65
CA LYS A 57 3.75 5.27 -16.97
C LYS A 57 4.41 5.97 -15.78
N GLY A 58 4.34 5.41 -14.56
CA GLY A 58 4.96 5.99 -13.38
C GLY A 58 4.17 5.74 -12.10
N VAL A 59 4.52 6.52 -11.07
CA VAL A 59 3.97 6.45 -9.72
C VAL A 59 3.22 7.73 -9.37
N THR A 60 2.14 7.61 -8.60
CA THR A 60 1.40 8.78 -8.08
C THR A 60 2.26 9.56 -7.08
N PRO A 61 1.88 10.81 -6.77
CA PRO A 61 2.27 11.40 -5.50
C PRO A 61 1.87 10.50 -4.33
N LEU A 62 2.72 10.42 -3.31
CA LEU A 62 2.42 9.68 -2.08
C LEU A 62 1.35 10.41 -1.27
N VAL A 63 0.44 9.64 -0.67
CA VAL A 63 -0.51 10.17 0.32
C VAL A 63 -0.13 9.60 1.68
N ILE A 64 0.18 10.49 2.61
CA ILE A 64 0.57 10.15 3.98
C ILE A 64 -0.67 10.23 4.87
N LEU A 65 -1.04 9.11 5.48
CA LEU A 65 -2.21 8.96 6.32
C LEU A 65 -1.73 8.89 7.78
N ASP A 66 -1.54 10.07 8.39
CA ASP A 66 -0.96 10.22 9.73
C ASP A 66 -1.84 9.65 10.86
N LYS A 67 -3.13 9.41 10.58
CA LYS A 67 -4.12 8.97 11.57
C LYS A 67 -4.26 7.45 11.64
N GLY A 68 -3.20 6.75 12.02
CA GLY A 68 -3.27 5.33 12.39
C GLY A 68 -3.98 4.45 11.36
N THR A 69 -5.10 3.81 11.74
CA THR A 69 -5.90 2.96 10.85
C THR A 69 -6.72 3.79 9.87
N VAL A 70 -6.53 3.55 8.57
CA VAL A 70 -7.29 4.18 7.50
C VAL A 70 -8.77 3.84 7.61
N LYS A 71 -9.60 4.89 7.57
CA LYS A 71 -11.06 4.79 7.55
C LYS A 71 -11.55 5.09 6.13
N HIS A 72 -12.75 4.60 5.80
CA HIS A 72 -13.36 4.89 4.50
C HIS A 72 -13.47 6.40 4.22
N ALA A 73 -13.77 7.22 5.24
CA ALA A 73 -13.91 8.67 5.07
C ALA A 73 -12.59 9.36 4.70
N SER A 74 -11.48 9.03 5.38
CA SER A 74 -10.16 9.57 5.04
C SER A 74 -9.69 9.04 3.69
N TYR A 75 -10.00 7.78 3.36
CA TYR A 75 -9.68 7.22 2.05
C TYR A 75 -10.38 7.97 0.91
N ILE A 76 -11.70 8.23 1.04
CA ILE A 76 -12.46 9.02 0.06
C ILE A 76 -11.96 10.46 -0.06
N GLN A 77 -11.56 11.09 1.04
CA GLN A 77 -11.18 12.50 1.06
C GLN A 77 -9.73 12.75 0.63
N GLU A 78 -8.81 11.87 1.02
CA GLU A 78 -7.36 12.10 0.92
C GLU A 78 -6.72 11.28 -0.21
N VAL A 79 -7.23 10.08 -0.48
CA VAL A 79 -6.61 9.14 -1.44
C VAL A 79 -7.29 9.19 -2.81
N LEU A 80 -8.60 8.92 -2.87
CA LEU A 80 -9.31 8.75 -4.14
C LEU A 80 -9.20 9.97 -5.09
N PRO A 81 -9.21 11.24 -4.63
CA PRO A 81 -9.04 12.39 -5.51
C PRO A 81 -7.64 12.46 -6.14
N VAL A 82 -6.61 11.99 -5.41
CA VAL A 82 -5.23 11.92 -5.92
C VAL A 82 -5.14 10.86 -7.01
N ALA A 83 -5.73 9.68 -6.79
CA ALA A 83 -5.81 8.62 -7.78
C ALA A 83 -6.55 9.08 -9.05
N LEU A 84 -7.70 9.73 -8.91
CA LEU A 84 -8.50 10.23 -10.03
C LEU A 84 -7.74 11.25 -10.86
N LYS A 85 -7.18 12.26 -10.19
CA LYS A 85 -6.41 13.32 -10.85
C LYS A 85 -5.23 12.74 -11.63
N TYR A 86 -4.48 11.83 -11.00
CA TYR A 86 -3.32 11.22 -11.63
C TYR A 86 -3.71 10.31 -12.80
N GLY A 87 -4.71 9.44 -12.61
CA GLY A 87 -5.21 8.56 -13.67
C GLY A 87 -5.67 9.34 -14.90
N ASN A 88 -6.44 10.41 -14.71
CA ASN A 88 -6.89 11.27 -15.81
C ASN A 88 -5.74 12.00 -16.50
N GLN A 89 -4.76 12.49 -15.73
CA GLN A 89 -3.56 13.13 -16.29
C GLN A 89 -2.73 12.16 -17.16
N VAL A 90 -2.66 10.89 -16.75
CA VAL A 90 -1.75 9.91 -17.35
C VAL A 90 -2.39 9.11 -18.48
N PHE A 91 -3.70 8.84 -18.38
CA PHE A 91 -4.44 7.97 -19.29
C PHE A 91 -5.61 8.65 -20.01
N GLY A 92 -5.96 9.90 -19.68
CA GLY A 92 -7.19 10.53 -20.15
C GLY A 92 -8.42 9.85 -19.53
N ASP A 93 -9.44 9.61 -20.34
CA ASP A 93 -10.75 9.17 -19.84
C ASP A 93 -10.96 7.64 -19.92
N GLU A 94 -9.91 6.87 -20.24
CA GLU A 94 -10.01 5.42 -20.45
C GLU A 94 -8.96 4.68 -19.62
N TRP A 95 -9.31 4.32 -18.38
CA TRP A 95 -8.47 3.54 -17.49
C TRP A 95 -9.28 2.88 -16.37
N VAL A 96 -8.67 1.90 -15.70
CA VAL A 96 -9.28 1.16 -14.60
C VAL A 96 -8.51 1.41 -13.31
N PHE A 97 -9.22 1.74 -12.23
CA PHE A 97 -8.64 1.77 -10.89
C PHE A 97 -8.69 0.38 -10.24
N GLN A 98 -7.58 -0.08 -9.68
CA GLN A 98 -7.47 -1.32 -8.92
C GLN A 98 -7.00 -1.03 -7.49
N GLN A 99 -7.66 -1.68 -6.53
CA GLN A 99 -7.38 -1.64 -5.10
C GLN A 99 -7.71 -3.03 -4.51
N ASP A 100 -7.19 -3.33 -3.33
CA ASP A 100 -7.49 -4.58 -2.62
C ASP A 100 -8.88 -4.54 -1.93
N GLU A 101 -9.19 -5.60 -1.17
CA GLU A 101 -10.46 -5.74 -0.43
C GLU A 101 -10.39 -5.25 1.02
N ALA A 102 -9.47 -4.34 1.35
CA ALA A 102 -9.43 -3.73 2.67
C ALA A 102 -10.79 -3.13 3.05
N ARG A 103 -11.09 -3.11 4.36
CA ARG A 103 -12.37 -2.62 4.90
C ARG A 103 -12.75 -1.21 4.41
N PRO A 104 -11.83 -0.24 4.29
CA PRO A 104 -12.14 1.08 3.72
C PRO A 104 -12.57 1.02 2.25
N HIS A 105 -12.01 0.08 1.48
CA HIS A 105 -12.23 -0.05 0.04
C HIS A 105 -13.59 -0.69 -0.26
N THR A 106 -13.97 -1.70 0.52
CA THR A 106 -15.24 -2.44 0.37
C THR A 106 -16.46 -1.72 0.96
N HIS A 107 -16.24 -0.59 1.66
CA HIS A 107 -17.31 0.21 2.24
C HIS A 107 -18.24 0.79 1.17
N GLY A 108 -19.56 0.79 1.42
CA GLY A 108 -20.56 1.19 0.43
C GLY A 108 -20.35 2.60 -0.13
N LEU A 109 -19.98 3.57 0.72
CA LEU A 109 -19.68 4.94 0.28
C LEU A 109 -18.43 5.02 -0.58
N THR A 110 -17.41 4.19 -0.30
CA THR A 110 -16.18 4.17 -1.10
C THR A 110 -16.46 3.58 -2.47
N GLN A 111 -17.16 2.44 -2.52
CA GLN A 111 -17.55 1.79 -3.76
C GLN A 111 -18.44 2.70 -4.63
N GLN A 112 -19.39 3.41 -4.01
CA GLN A 112 -20.24 4.38 -4.70
C GLN A 112 -19.42 5.54 -5.26
N TRP A 113 -18.52 6.11 -4.46
CA TRP A 113 -17.62 7.17 -4.93
C TRP A 113 -16.79 6.70 -6.13
N CYS A 114 -16.19 5.51 -6.07
CA CYS A 114 -15.41 4.96 -7.17
C CYS A 114 -16.24 4.83 -8.44
N LYS A 115 -17.47 4.32 -8.32
CA LYS A 115 -18.40 4.14 -9.43
C LYS A 115 -18.82 5.47 -10.08
N ASP A 116 -18.97 6.51 -9.28
CA ASP A 116 -19.45 7.82 -9.75
C ASP A 116 -18.34 8.67 -10.38
N ASN A 117 -17.07 8.42 -10.03
CA ASN A 117 -15.96 9.32 -10.37
C ASN A 117 -14.89 8.70 -11.28
N PHE A 118 -14.62 7.39 -11.20
CA PHE A 118 -13.62 6.76 -12.07
C PHE A 118 -14.26 6.32 -13.40
N PRO A 119 -13.50 6.35 -14.52
CA PRO A 119 -14.00 5.80 -15.79
C PRO A 119 -14.35 4.31 -15.70
N ALA A 120 -13.53 3.56 -14.96
CA ALA A 120 -13.80 2.19 -14.55
C ALA A 120 -13.00 1.87 -13.27
N PHE A 121 -13.50 0.94 -12.46
CA PHE A 121 -12.77 0.38 -11.33
C PHE A 121 -13.13 -1.08 -11.11
N ILE A 122 -12.23 -1.84 -10.51
CA ILE A 122 -12.51 -3.20 -10.07
C ILE A 122 -13.27 -3.11 -8.74
N ASP A 123 -14.57 -3.38 -8.78
CA ASP A 123 -15.39 -3.40 -7.56
C ASP A 123 -15.13 -4.64 -6.71
N LYS A 124 -15.61 -4.58 -5.47
CA LYS A 124 -15.37 -5.63 -4.46
C LYS A 124 -15.81 -7.03 -4.87
N ASN A 125 -16.71 -7.19 -5.85
CA ASN A 125 -17.18 -8.50 -6.31
C ASN A 125 -16.34 -9.07 -7.46
N HIS A 126 -15.50 -8.24 -8.08
CA HIS A 126 -14.60 -8.62 -9.17
C HIS A 126 -13.13 -8.68 -8.75
N SER A 127 -12.81 -8.21 -7.54
CA SER A 127 -11.51 -8.42 -6.93
C SER A 127 -11.30 -9.89 -6.55
N SER A 128 -10.04 -10.33 -6.57
CA SER A 128 -9.63 -11.63 -6.06
C SER A 128 -9.04 -11.46 -4.67
N PRO A 129 -9.70 -11.93 -3.60
CA PRO A 129 -9.20 -11.78 -2.24
C PRO A 129 -7.85 -12.47 -2.06
N ASN A 130 -7.00 -11.97 -1.16
CA ASN A 130 -5.70 -12.57 -0.80
C ASN A 130 -4.78 -12.88 -2.00
N SER A 131 -4.79 -12.01 -3.01
CA SER A 131 -3.99 -12.18 -4.23
C SER A 131 -2.93 -11.06 -4.39
N PRO A 132 -1.98 -10.93 -3.44
CA PRO A 132 -0.92 -9.91 -3.52
C PRO A 132 -0.01 -10.11 -4.74
N ASP A 133 0.08 -11.33 -5.28
CA ASP A 133 0.79 -11.66 -6.51
C ASP A 133 0.18 -11.01 -7.77
N LEU A 134 -1.05 -10.49 -7.69
CA LEU A 134 -1.71 -9.76 -8.77
C LEU A 134 -1.51 -8.23 -8.69
N ASN A 135 -0.85 -7.73 -7.65
CA ASN A 135 -0.62 -6.30 -7.45
C ASN A 135 0.89 -5.98 -7.44
N PRO A 136 1.40 -5.20 -8.42
CA PRO A 136 2.83 -4.87 -8.50
C PRO A 136 3.38 -4.16 -7.24
N LEU A 137 2.53 -3.46 -6.48
CA LEU A 137 2.93 -2.82 -5.23
C LEU A 137 3.29 -3.82 -4.12
N ASP A 138 2.75 -5.03 -4.19
CA ASP A 138 3.01 -6.07 -3.19
C ASP A 138 4.20 -6.95 -3.57
N TYR A 139 4.33 -7.34 -4.85
CA TYR A 139 5.34 -8.32 -5.28
C TYR A 139 6.62 -7.72 -5.87
N SER A 140 6.63 -6.44 -6.27
CA SER A 140 7.77 -5.86 -7.01
C SER A 140 8.31 -4.53 -6.49
N ILE A 141 7.60 -3.83 -5.60
CA ILE A 141 7.93 -2.47 -5.14
C ILE A 141 8.11 -2.42 -3.62
#